data_AF-A0A2P2JLF4-F1
#
_entry.id   AF-A0A2P2JLF4-F1
#
_cell.length_a   1.000
_cell.length_b   1.000
_cell.length_c   1.000
_cell.angle_alpha   90.00
_cell.angle_beta   90.00
_cell.angle_gamma   90.00
#
_symmetry.space_group_name_H-M   'P 1'
#
loop_
_entity.id
_entity.type
_entity.pdbx_description
1 polymer ?
#
loop_
_entity_poly.entity_id
_entity_poly.type
_entity_poly.pdbx_seq_one_letter_code
_entity_poly.pdbx_strand_id
1 'polypeptide(L)'
;MASLSVATTSLSLRSFPSTPSCSGLHNFGGPKLPFRRMAMEVMAQKKAKKTRKIILKEDVADLGKKGQLLDVKAGYYRNYLLPMGMAQIVTPLLLK
;
A
#
# COMPACT_ATOMS: atom_id res chain seq x y z
N MET A 1 49.66 29.24 -24.38
CA MET A 1 48.56 30.06 -24.92
C MET A 1 47.44 29.12 -25.33
N ALA A 2 46.22 29.36 -24.82
CA ALA A 2 44.90 28.83 -25.21
C ALA A 2 44.78 27.32 -25.56
N SER A 3 43.84 26.57 -25.00
CA SER A 3 42.41 26.88 -25.06
C SER A 3 41.63 26.14 -23.98
N LEU A 4 40.85 26.90 -23.20
CA LEU A 4 39.73 26.38 -22.42
C LEU A 4 38.62 25.92 -23.38
N SER A 5 38.00 24.79 -23.11
CA SER A 5 36.70 24.41 -23.70
C SER A 5 35.71 24.17 -22.59
N VAL A 6 34.74 25.08 -22.49
CA VAL A 6 33.59 25.02 -21.60
C VAL A 6 32.51 24.21 -22.32
N ALA A 7 32.07 23.10 -21.73
CA ALA A 7 30.94 22.32 -22.23
C ALA A 7 29.75 22.43 -21.27
N THR A 8 28.79 23.27 -21.64
CA THR A 8 27.48 23.46 -21.01
C THR A 8 26.62 22.22 -21.24
N THR A 9 26.23 21.51 -20.18
CA THR A 9 25.28 20.39 -20.25
C THR A 9 23.84 20.91 -20.19
N SER A 10 23.14 20.85 -21.32
CA SER A 10 21.71 21.16 -21.45
C SER A 10 20.84 20.14 -20.70
N LEU A 11 19.95 20.62 -19.83
CA LEU A 11 18.95 19.82 -19.12
C LEU A 11 17.78 19.50 -20.07
N SER A 12 17.70 18.27 -20.55
CA SER A 12 16.57 17.79 -21.36
C SER A 12 15.45 17.24 -20.46
N LEU A 13 14.25 17.80 -20.59
CA LEU A 13 13.00 17.31 -20.00
C LEU A 13 12.73 15.88 -20.48
N ARG A 14 12.85 14.87 -19.60
CA ARG A 14 12.34 13.52 -19.89
C ARG A 14 10.88 13.42 -19.47
N SER A 15 10.03 13.37 -20.48
CA SER A 15 8.61 13.05 -20.44
C SER A 15 8.34 11.78 -19.62
N PHE A 16 7.28 11.83 -18.81
CA PHE A 16 6.73 10.71 -18.07
C PHE A 16 6.35 9.56 -19.01
N PRO A 17 6.82 8.32 -18.75
CA PRO A 17 6.34 7.17 -19.52
C PRO A 17 4.89 6.83 -19.13
N SER A 18 4.04 6.96 -20.13
CA SER A 18 2.67 6.46 -20.23
C SER A 18 2.58 4.95 -19.95
N THR A 19 1.60 4.59 -19.12
CA THR A 19 0.86 3.31 -19.00
C THR A 19 1.51 2.02 -19.50
N PRO A 20 1.61 0.95 -18.67
CA PRO A 20 1.92 -0.37 -19.18
C PRO A 20 0.80 -0.90 -20.07
N SER A 21 1.11 -1.02 -21.36
CA SER A 21 0.42 -1.85 -22.34
C SER A 21 0.53 -3.31 -21.91
N CYS A 22 -0.54 -3.88 -21.34
CA CYS A 22 -0.69 -5.32 -21.20
C CYS A 22 -1.08 -5.92 -22.56
N SER A 23 -0.15 -5.95 -23.51
CA SER A 23 -0.30 -6.74 -24.74
C SER A 23 0.04 -8.20 -24.43
N GLY A 24 -0.91 -8.88 -23.78
CA GLY A 24 -0.89 -10.31 -23.53
C GLY A 24 -2.13 -10.96 -24.11
N LEU A 25 -2.18 -11.03 -25.44
CA LEU A 25 -3.19 -11.79 -26.17
C LEU A 25 -2.92 -13.29 -25.93
N HIS A 26 -3.63 -13.90 -24.99
CA HIS A 26 -3.72 -15.35 -24.97
C HIS A 26 -4.91 -15.75 -25.85
N ASN A 27 -4.62 -16.13 -27.10
CA ASN A 27 -5.58 -16.87 -27.92
C ASN A 27 -5.69 -18.30 -27.36
N PHE A 28 -6.45 -18.47 -26.29
CA PHE A 28 -6.98 -19.77 -25.92
C PHE A 28 -8.36 -19.91 -26.56
N GLY A 29 -8.37 -20.45 -27.78
CA GLY A 29 -9.55 -21.06 -28.38
C GLY A 29 -9.93 -22.32 -27.60
N GLY A 30 -10.54 -22.14 -26.43
CA GLY A 30 -11.20 -23.22 -25.69
C GLY A 30 -12.66 -23.35 -26.13
N PRO A 31 -13.27 -24.54 -26.05
CA PRO A 31 -14.70 -24.68 -26.28
C PRO A 31 -15.45 -23.73 -25.34
N LYS A 32 -16.46 -23.02 -25.87
CA LYS A 32 -17.42 -22.24 -25.08
C LYS A 32 -18.13 -23.23 -24.14
N LEU A 33 -17.54 -23.44 -22.97
CA LEU A 33 -18.22 -24.04 -21.83
C LEU A 33 -19.50 -23.23 -21.67
N PRO A 34 -20.69 -23.86 -21.70
CA PRO A 34 -21.89 -23.14 -21.34
C PRO A 34 -21.60 -22.58 -19.96
N PHE A 35 -21.62 -21.26 -19.86
CA PHE A 35 -21.68 -20.53 -18.61
C PHE A 35 -22.99 -20.97 -17.96
N ARG A 36 -22.99 -22.20 -17.42
CA ARG A 36 -23.96 -22.71 -16.48
C ARG A 36 -23.86 -21.66 -15.41
N ARG A 37 -24.90 -20.83 -15.31
CA ARG A 37 -25.16 -20.01 -14.14
C ARG A 37 -25.20 -20.97 -12.97
N MET A 38 -24.02 -21.33 -12.46
CA MET A 38 -23.87 -21.88 -11.13
C MET A 38 -24.31 -20.71 -10.28
N ALA A 39 -25.57 -20.73 -9.85
CA ALA A 39 -26.05 -19.80 -8.87
C ALA A 39 -25.09 -19.94 -7.69
N MET A 40 -24.19 -18.97 -7.51
CA MET A 40 -23.41 -18.89 -6.30
C MET A 40 -24.43 -18.69 -5.19
N GLU A 41 -24.63 -19.71 -4.37
CA GLU A 41 -25.41 -19.57 -3.15
C GLU A 41 -24.63 -18.61 -2.24
N VAL A 42 -25.17 -17.40 -2.11
CA VAL A 42 -24.55 -16.34 -1.30
C VAL A 42 -24.78 -16.68 0.17
N MET A 43 -23.87 -17.49 0.74
CA MET A 43 -23.75 -17.58 2.19
C MET A 43 -23.07 -16.31 2.70
N ALA A 44 -23.83 -15.46 3.40
CA ALA A 44 -23.26 -14.28 4.04
C ALA A 44 -22.26 -14.71 5.12
N GLN A 45 -20.98 -14.36 4.94
CA GLN A 45 -19.97 -14.60 5.97
C GLN A 45 -20.03 -13.52 7.04
N LYS A 46 -20.00 -13.93 8.32
CA LYS A 46 -19.93 -13.00 9.46
C LYS A 46 -18.67 -12.14 9.34
N LYS A 47 -18.83 -10.83 9.51
CA LYS A 47 -17.73 -9.87 9.40
C LYS A 47 -16.66 -10.12 10.47
N ALA A 48 -15.45 -10.44 10.05
CA ALA A 48 -14.30 -10.53 10.93
C ALA A 48 -13.79 -9.14 11.36
N LYS A 49 -13.50 -8.95 12.65
CA LYS A 49 -12.89 -7.73 13.20
C LYS A 49 -11.39 -7.75 12.91
N LYS A 50 -10.88 -6.77 12.17
CA LYS A 50 -9.45 -6.67 11.83
C LYS A 50 -8.75 -5.68 12.78
N THR A 51 -7.81 -6.18 13.58
CA THR A 51 -7.00 -5.39 14.52
C THR A 51 -5.50 -5.45 14.19
N ARG A 52 -4.73 -4.49 14.70
CA ARG A 52 -3.28 -4.34 14.54
C ARG A 52 -2.64 -3.89 15.84
N LYS A 53 -1.54 -4.54 16.22
CA LYS A 53 -0.67 -4.15 17.33
C LYS A 53 0.26 -3.02 16.91
N ILE A 54 0.18 -1.91 17.63
CA ILE A 54 0.97 -0.71 17.36
C ILE A 54 1.58 -0.15 18.64
N ILE A 55 2.63 0.64 18.48
CA ILE A 55 3.18 1.52 19.52
C ILE A 55 2.90 2.96 19.11
N LEU A 56 2.37 3.77 20.03
CA LEU A 56 2.21 5.20 19.82
C LEU A 56 3.55 5.91 19.98
N LYS A 57 3.88 6.81 19.05
CA LYS A 57 5.07 7.67 19.14
C LYS A 57 4.77 8.98 19.88
N GLU A 58 3.53 9.45 19.74
CA GLU A 58 3.03 10.70 20.30
C GLU A 58 1.86 10.43 21.24
N ASP A 59 1.50 11.42 22.05
CA ASP A 59 0.32 11.36 22.91
C ASP A 59 -0.93 11.65 22.07
N VAL A 60 -1.94 10.79 22.17
CA VAL A 60 -3.19 10.91 21.42
C VAL A 60 -4.35 10.88 22.41
N ALA A 61 -5.11 11.97 22.48
CA ALA A 61 -6.16 12.17 23.49
C ALA A 61 -7.15 10.99 23.62
N ASP A 62 -7.51 10.34 22.50
CA ASP A 62 -8.49 9.25 22.48
C ASP A 62 -7.89 7.84 22.68
N LEU A 63 -6.56 7.69 22.60
CA LEU A 63 -5.90 6.38 22.67
C LEU A 63 -5.05 6.20 23.92
N GLY A 64 -4.27 7.21 24.28
CA GLY A 64 -3.30 7.14 25.37
C GLY A 64 -1.96 7.78 25.04
N LYS A 65 -1.01 7.56 25.95
CA LYS A 65 0.28 8.24 25.97
C LYS A 65 1.28 7.66 24.99
N LYS A 66 2.28 8.48 24.63
CA LYS A 66 3.49 8.08 23.91
C LYS A 66 4.11 6.80 24.51
N GLY A 67 4.51 5.89 23.64
CA GLY A 67 5.21 4.64 23.97
C GLY A 67 4.30 3.47 24.33
N GLN A 68 2.98 3.66 24.36
CA GLN A 68 2.05 2.61 24.77
C GLN A 68 1.78 1.59 23.66
N LEU A 69 1.73 0.31 24.02
CA LEU A 69 1.42 -0.80 23.12
C LEU A 69 -0.10 -1.08 23.14
N LEU A 70 -0.75 -0.93 21.99
CA LEU A 70 -2.21 -1.01 21.88
C LEU A 70 -2.65 -1.81 20.65
N ASP A 71 -3.81 -2.46 20.75
CA ASP A 71 -4.48 -3.14 19.64
C ASP A 71 -5.57 -2.24 19.04
N VAL A 72 -5.31 -1.68 17.86
CA VAL A 72 -6.23 -0.76 17.16
C VAL A 72 -6.88 -1.41 15.95
N LYS A 73 -7.99 -0.85 15.46
CA LYS A 73 -8.59 -1.28 14.19
C LYS A 73 -7.61 -1.04 13.04
N ALA A 74 -7.52 -2.00 12.12
CA ALA A 74 -6.60 -1.92 10.98
C ALA A 74 -6.82 -0.67 10.10
N GLY A 75 -8.07 -0.24 9.94
CA GLY A 75 -8.40 0.97 9.18
C GLY A 75 -7.93 2.26 9.87
N TYR A 76 -8.02 2.32 11.20
CA TYR A 76 -7.58 3.48 11.97
C TYR A 76 -6.06 3.67 11.87
N TYR A 77 -5.31 2.57 11.93
CA TYR A 77 -3.87 2.61 11.68
C TYR A 77 -3.54 3.10 10.26
N ARG A 78 -4.14 2.51 9.21
CA ARG A 78 -3.79 2.81 7.80
C ARG A 78 -4.20 4.21 7.35
N ASN A 79 -5.33 4.71 7.84
CA ASN A 79 -5.91 5.95 7.34
C ASN A 79 -5.53 7.19 8.17
N TYR A 80 -5.21 7.01 9.45
CA TYR A 80 -4.99 8.12 10.37
C TYR A 80 -3.60 8.09 11.00
N LEU A 81 -3.25 7.00 11.69
CA LEU A 81 -2.02 6.97 12.49
C LEU A 81 -0.74 6.84 11.64
N LEU A 82 -0.79 6.05 10.56
CA LEU A 82 0.33 5.86 9.65
C LEU A 82 0.69 7.13 8.85
N PRO A 83 -0.25 7.78 8.13
CA PRO A 83 0.09 8.97 7.35
C PRO A 83 0.54 10.15 8.23
N MET A 84 0.03 10.26 9.47
CA MET A 84 0.49 11.29 10.39
C MET A 84 1.76 10.93 11.16
N GLY A 85 2.29 9.71 11.02
CA GLY A 85 3.52 9.30 11.70
C GLY A 85 3.41 9.09 13.21
N MET A 86 2.20 9.18 13.78
CA MET A 86 1.94 9.07 15.23
C MET A 86 2.09 7.65 15.79
N ALA A 87 2.16 6.61 14.93
CA ALA A 87 2.27 5.22 15.39
C ALA A 87 3.21 4.36 14.53
N GLN A 88 3.72 3.28 15.13
CA GLN A 88 4.56 2.28 14.48
C GLN A 88 3.99 0.87 14.66
N ILE A 89 4.09 0.04 13.62
CA ILE A 89 3.75 -1.39 13.73
C ILE A 89 4.72 -2.06 14.70
N VAL A 90 4.16 -2.87 15.60
CA VAL A 90 4.95 -3.74 16.45
C VAL A 90 5.37 -4.95 15.62
N THR A 91 6.65 -5.03 15.29
CA THR A 91 7.30 -6.27 14.90
C THR A 91 7.97 -6.89 16.13
N PRO A 92 8.09 -8.22 16.21
CA PRO A 92 8.78 -8.87 17.34
C PRO A 92 10.22 -8.38 17.51
N LEU A 93 10.86 -7.91 16.44
CA LEU A 93 12.20 -7.32 16.43
C LEU A 93 12.29 -5.98 17.17
N LEU A 94 11.18 -5.26 17.32
CA LEU A 94 11.14 -3.96 18.01
C LEU A 94 10.88 -4.10 19.51
N LEU A 95 10.51 -5.29 19.98
CA LEU A 95 10.37 -5.61 21.40
C LEU A 95 11.77 -6.04 21.87
N LYS A 96 12.46 -5.14 22.57
CA LYS A 96 13.73 -5.42 23.25
C LYS A 96 13.48 -6.08 24.59
#